data_AF-A0A3D4QD48-F1
#
_entry.id   AF-A0A3D4QD48-F1
#
_cell.length_a   1.000
_cell.length_b   1.000
_cell.length_c   1.000
_cell.angle_alpha   90.00
_cell.angle_beta   90.00
_cell.angle_gamma   90.00
#
_symmetry.space_group_name_H-M   'P 1'
#
loop_
_entity.id
_entity.type
_entity.pdbx_description
1 polymer ?
#
loop_
_entity_poly.entity_id
_entity_poly.type
_entity_poly.pdbx_seq_one_letter_code
_entity_poly.pdbx_strand_id
1 'polypeptide(L)'
;KYKVWAYNGQVPGPLLRVKEGDDVEVTVTNNTTLSHTIHWHGMYQTNSWRSDGVPNVTQKAVEPGESFTYRFVADKVGTLWYHCHVNVPEHVGLRAMWGPFIIDPKEPIPIEKEVTKDAILMFSGWNPEVAQEYGKGGHPGEPITYFSINGKSFPTTQPLRVKKGDVLRLRLIA
;
A
#
# COMPACT_ATOMS: atom_id res chain seq x y z
N LYS A 1 9.36 -7.55 17.46
CA LYS A 1 9.51 -6.27 16.73
C LYS A 1 10.05 -6.61 15.34
N TYR A 2 9.69 -5.87 14.31
CA TYR A 2 10.09 -6.16 12.92
C TYR A 2 10.53 -4.85 12.28
N LYS A 3 11.67 -4.85 11.58
CA LYS A 3 12.19 -3.69 10.87
C LYS A 3 11.53 -3.56 9.50
N VAL A 4 11.02 -2.37 9.22
CA VAL A 4 10.18 -2.05 8.05
C VAL A 4 10.58 -0.70 7.47
N TRP A 5 10.35 -0.51 6.17
CA TRP A 5 10.44 0.79 5.51
C TRP A 5 9.04 1.38 5.36
N ALA A 6 8.57 1.97 6.44
CA ALA A 6 7.19 2.41 6.54
C ALA A 6 6.99 3.80 5.93
N TYR A 7 6.06 3.93 4.98
CA TYR A 7 5.60 5.24 4.51
C TYR A 7 5.06 6.05 5.70
N ASN A 8 5.55 7.28 5.88
CA ASN A 8 5.27 8.14 7.03
C ASN A 8 5.45 7.46 8.40
N GLY A 9 6.34 6.47 8.50
CA GLY A 9 6.65 5.79 9.75
C GLY A 9 5.54 4.86 10.28
N GLN A 10 4.54 4.51 9.46
CA GLN A 10 3.45 3.62 9.85
C GLN A 10 3.21 2.46 8.87
N VAL A 11 2.74 1.34 9.43
CA VAL A 11 2.29 0.16 8.69
C VAL A 11 0.86 -0.16 9.14
N PRO A 12 -0.13 -0.20 8.24
CA PRO A 12 -0.04 0.14 6.81
C PRO A 12 0.41 1.60 6.59
N GLY A 13 0.92 1.89 5.38
CA GLY A 13 1.14 3.27 4.97
C GLY A 13 -0.14 4.13 5.06
N PRO A 14 -0.03 5.47 5.01
CA PRO A 14 -1.18 6.36 5.06
C PRO A 14 -2.30 5.96 4.09
N LEU A 15 -3.55 6.08 4.53
CA LEU A 15 -4.69 5.99 3.62
C LEU A 15 -4.66 7.20 2.69
N LEU A 16 -4.56 6.93 1.39
CA LEU A 16 -4.85 7.91 0.36
C LEU A 16 -6.29 7.67 -0.11
N ARG A 17 -7.15 8.67 0.01
CA ARG A 17 -8.54 8.59 -0.45
C ARG A 17 -8.89 9.85 -1.23
N VAL A 18 -9.25 9.66 -2.48
CA VAL A 18 -9.57 10.73 -3.43
C VAL A 18 -10.86 10.37 -4.19
N LYS A 19 -11.35 11.28 -5.01
CA LYS A 19 -12.48 11.04 -5.90
C LYS A 19 -11.99 10.76 -7.32
N GLU A 20 -12.84 10.07 -8.08
CA GLU A 20 -12.64 9.87 -9.51
C GLU A 20 -12.35 11.19 -10.25
N GLY A 21 -11.25 11.22 -10.99
CA GLY A 21 -10.83 12.37 -11.78
C GLY A 21 -10.10 13.46 -11.02
N ASP A 22 -9.82 13.30 -9.71
CA ASP A 22 -8.95 14.23 -8.98
C ASP A 22 -7.53 14.21 -9.56
N ASP A 23 -6.90 15.37 -9.67
CA ASP A 23 -5.46 15.50 -9.90
C ASP A 23 -4.70 15.17 -8.62
N VAL A 24 -3.91 14.11 -8.65
CA VAL A 24 -3.13 13.62 -7.51
C VAL A 24 -1.68 14.04 -7.69
N GLU A 25 -1.15 14.76 -6.70
CA GLU A 25 0.28 15.06 -6.57
C GLU A 25 0.80 14.49 -5.25
N VAL A 26 1.82 13.63 -5.32
CA VAL A 26 2.49 13.07 -4.14
C VAL A 26 3.98 13.26 -4.27
N THR A 27 4.56 14.05 -3.35
CA THR A 27 6.02 14.16 -3.21
C THR A 27 6.49 13.17 -2.14
N VAL A 28 7.34 12.23 -2.54
CA VAL A 28 8.00 11.31 -1.62
C VAL A 28 9.42 11.81 -1.35
N THR A 29 9.83 11.78 -0.08
CA THR A 29 11.22 11.98 0.33
C THR A 29 11.74 10.68 0.94
N ASN A 30 12.83 10.16 0.40
CA ASN A 30 13.42 8.92 0.86
C ASN A 30 14.33 9.15 2.07
N ASN A 31 13.77 9.03 3.28
CA ASN A 31 14.52 9.15 4.54
C ASN A 31 15.13 7.83 5.02
N THR A 32 15.38 6.88 4.10
CA THR A 32 15.97 5.57 4.41
C THR A 32 17.40 5.47 3.88
N THR A 33 18.01 4.28 3.97
CA THR A 33 19.36 3.99 3.47
C THR A 33 19.38 3.21 2.15
N LEU A 34 18.21 2.84 1.59
CA LEU A 34 18.11 2.12 0.32
C LEU A 34 17.22 2.88 -0.66
N SER A 35 17.33 2.56 -1.95
CA SER A 35 16.52 3.19 -2.99
C SER A 35 15.11 2.61 -3.04
N HIS A 36 14.15 3.48 -3.35
CA HIS A 36 12.73 3.15 -3.35
C HIS A 36 12.00 3.82 -4.52
N THR A 37 10.80 3.35 -4.81
CA THR A 37 9.80 4.03 -5.64
C THR A 37 8.43 3.85 -5.00
N ILE A 38 7.40 4.51 -5.53
CA ILE A 38 5.99 4.20 -5.25
C ILE A 38 5.31 3.86 -6.57
N HIS A 39 4.84 2.62 -6.70
CA HIS A 39 3.93 2.21 -7.76
C HIS A 39 2.47 2.28 -7.28
N TRP A 40 1.60 2.77 -8.16
CA TRP A 40 0.18 3.04 -7.87
C TRP A 40 -0.67 1.89 -8.42
N HIS A 41 -0.64 0.77 -7.73
CA HIS A 41 -1.22 -0.48 -8.21
C HIS A 41 -2.69 -0.35 -8.58
N GLY A 42 -2.96 -0.61 -9.85
CA GLY A 42 -4.28 -0.56 -10.46
C GLY A 42 -4.49 0.69 -11.30
N MET A 43 -3.82 1.81 -11.00
CA MET A 43 -3.98 3.08 -11.72
C MET A 43 -3.54 2.96 -13.17
N TYR A 44 -4.30 3.53 -14.10
CA TYR A 44 -3.98 3.39 -15.53
C TYR A 44 -2.80 4.25 -15.95
N GLN A 45 -2.50 5.32 -15.19
CA GLN A 45 -1.45 6.27 -15.52
C GLN A 45 -1.66 6.86 -16.93
N THR A 46 -2.91 7.15 -17.32
CA THR A 46 -3.23 7.72 -18.64
C THR A 46 -2.45 9.02 -18.81
N ASN A 47 -1.63 9.08 -19.87
CA ASN A 47 -0.71 10.20 -20.16
C ASN A 47 0.30 10.54 -19.04
N SER A 48 0.46 9.67 -18.04
CA SER A 48 1.26 9.91 -16.84
C SER A 48 2.17 8.71 -16.49
N TRP A 49 2.48 7.84 -17.46
CA TRP A 49 3.29 6.64 -17.26
C TRP A 49 4.65 6.86 -16.57
N ARG A 50 5.24 8.06 -16.63
CA ARG A 50 6.48 8.39 -15.87
C ARG A 50 6.28 8.49 -14.36
N SER A 51 5.03 8.58 -13.91
CA SER A 51 4.60 8.50 -12.51
C SER A 51 4.22 7.07 -12.10
N ASP A 52 4.43 6.05 -12.94
CA ASP A 52 4.04 4.67 -12.61
C ASP A 52 4.93 4.02 -11.55
N GLY A 53 6.15 4.52 -11.32
CA GLY A 53 6.96 4.09 -10.17
C GLY A 53 7.74 2.79 -10.37
N VAL A 54 7.88 2.30 -11.60
CA VAL A 54 8.69 1.11 -11.91
C VAL A 54 10.14 1.51 -12.21
N PRO A 55 11.12 1.13 -11.37
CA PRO A 55 12.52 1.53 -11.57
C PRO A 55 13.08 0.94 -12.87
N ASN A 56 13.87 1.74 -13.58
CA ASN A 56 14.50 1.41 -14.87
C ASN A 56 13.53 1.12 -16.02
N VAL A 57 12.23 1.37 -15.82
CA VAL A 57 11.21 1.30 -16.87
C VAL A 57 10.55 2.65 -17.04
N THR A 58 10.01 3.22 -15.96
CA THR A 58 9.26 4.48 -15.98
C THR A 58 10.01 5.65 -15.35
N GLN A 59 10.90 5.35 -14.41
CA GLN A 59 11.77 6.32 -13.74
C GLN A 59 13.04 5.64 -13.21
N LYS A 60 14.01 6.44 -12.74
CA LYS A 60 15.05 5.94 -11.83
C LYS A 60 14.48 5.77 -10.43
N ALA A 61 15.10 4.91 -9.61
CA ALA A 61 14.75 4.82 -8.21
C ALA A 61 15.05 6.14 -7.49
N VAL A 62 14.31 6.42 -6.41
CA VAL A 62 14.53 7.56 -5.52
C VAL A 62 15.64 7.16 -4.55
N GLU A 63 16.82 7.75 -4.69
CA GLU A 63 17.97 7.40 -3.86
C GLU A 63 17.83 7.92 -2.41
N PRO A 64 18.61 7.40 -1.45
CA PRO A 64 18.63 7.91 -0.08
C PRO A 64 18.83 9.44 -0.02
N GLY A 65 17.93 10.12 0.71
CA GLY A 65 17.91 11.58 0.85
C GLY A 65 17.26 12.33 -0.32
N GLU A 66 16.97 11.68 -1.44
CA GLU A 66 16.32 12.32 -2.59
C GLU A 66 14.80 12.41 -2.42
N SER A 67 14.18 13.24 -3.27
CA SER A 67 12.74 13.36 -3.39
C SER A 67 12.27 13.22 -4.82
N PHE A 68 11.07 12.69 -5.00
CA PHE A 68 10.43 12.55 -6.31
C PHE A 68 8.94 12.89 -6.20
N THR A 69 8.40 13.57 -7.21
CA THR A 69 6.99 13.97 -7.25
C THR A 69 6.25 13.17 -8.31
N TYR A 70 5.26 12.40 -7.87
CA TYR A 70 4.30 11.70 -8.71
C TYR A 70 3.13 12.63 -9.03
N ARG A 71 2.71 12.65 -10.30
CA ARG A 71 1.53 13.40 -10.78
C ARG A 71 0.73 12.55 -11.75
N PHE A 72 -0.56 12.39 -11.47
CA PHE A 72 -1.49 11.66 -12.32
C PHE A 72 -2.94 12.02 -11.98
N VAL A 73 -3.86 11.72 -12.88
CA VAL A 73 -5.30 11.83 -12.63
C VAL A 73 -5.79 10.50 -12.07
N ALA A 74 -6.66 10.53 -11.05
CA ALA A 74 -7.32 9.36 -10.49
C ALA A 74 -8.39 8.81 -11.45
N ASP A 75 -7.95 8.24 -12.58
CA ASP A 75 -8.79 7.82 -13.72
C ASP A 75 -9.35 6.39 -13.61
N LYS A 76 -9.10 5.72 -12.48
CA LYS A 76 -9.67 4.41 -12.15
C LYS A 76 -10.24 4.39 -10.75
N VAL A 77 -11.52 4.08 -10.65
CA VAL A 77 -12.24 3.98 -9.37
C VAL A 77 -11.99 2.66 -8.65
N GLY A 78 -12.20 2.65 -7.34
CA GLY A 78 -12.31 1.43 -6.54
C GLY A 78 -11.29 1.32 -5.41
N THR A 79 -11.07 0.07 -5.00
CA THR A 79 -10.05 -0.29 -4.00
C THR A 79 -8.73 -0.55 -4.71
N LEU A 80 -7.86 0.44 -4.70
CA LEU A 80 -6.48 0.32 -5.18
C LEU A 80 -5.54 0.32 -3.97
N TRP A 81 -4.24 0.27 -4.25
CA TRP A 81 -3.20 0.34 -3.25
C TRP A 81 -1.93 0.88 -3.89
N TYR A 82 -0.97 1.25 -3.06
CA TYR A 82 0.34 1.67 -3.51
C TYR A 82 1.40 0.86 -2.78
N HIS A 83 2.52 0.61 -3.45
CA HIS A 83 3.61 -0.16 -2.87
C HIS A 83 4.96 0.18 -3.52
N CYS A 84 6.06 -0.20 -2.88
CA CYS A 84 7.37 -0.05 -3.51
C CYS A 84 7.53 -0.97 -4.72
N HIS A 85 8.26 -0.54 -5.76
CA HIS A 85 8.57 -1.39 -6.92
C HIS A 85 10.07 -1.67 -7.09
N VAL A 86 10.89 -1.31 -6.10
CA VAL A 86 12.28 -1.75 -5.96
C VAL A 86 12.30 -3.00 -5.07
N ASN A 87 13.06 -4.04 -5.44
CA ASN A 87 13.26 -5.27 -4.66
C ASN A 87 11.97 -5.81 -3.99
N VAL A 88 10.89 -5.89 -4.79
CA VAL A 88 9.53 -6.20 -4.33
C VAL A 88 9.42 -7.40 -3.38
N PRO A 89 10.11 -8.54 -3.60
CA PRO A 89 10.00 -9.70 -2.71
C PRO A 89 10.35 -9.36 -1.25
N GLU A 90 11.35 -8.50 -1.02
CA GLU A 90 11.66 -8.02 0.32
C GLU A 90 10.83 -6.79 0.67
N HIS A 91 10.86 -5.74 -0.15
CA HIS A 91 10.33 -4.43 0.21
C HIS A 91 8.82 -4.46 0.48
N VAL A 92 8.08 -5.10 -0.43
CA VAL A 92 6.63 -5.28 -0.28
C VAL A 92 6.34 -6.48 0.60
N GLY A 93 6.98 -7.62 0.30
CA GLY A 93 6.68 -8.89 0.96
C GLY A 93 6.98 -8.92 2.45
N LEU A 94 8.08 -8.31 2.88
CA LEU A 94 8.58 -8.42 4.26
C LEU A 94 8.83 -7.09 4.96
N ARG A 95 8.96 -5.97 4.23
CA ARG A 95 9.30 -4.65 4.81
C ARG A 95 8.16 -3.66 4.80
N ALA A 96 6.96 -4.15 4.52
CA ALA A 96 5.73 -3.41 4.69
C ALA A 96 5.61 -2.12 3.86
N MET A 97 6.29 -2.06 2.71
CA MET A 97 6.23 -0.91 1.82
C MET A 97 4.94 -0.89 1.00
N TRP A 98 3.80 -0.77 1.67
CA TRP A 98 2.48 -0.76 1.06
C TRP A 98 1.45 0.04 1.88
N GLY A 99 0.43 0.56 1.21
CA GLY A 99 -0.70 1.23 1.84
C GLY A 99 -1.92 1.30 0.91
N PRO A 100 -3.11 1.58 1.44
CA PRO A 100 -4.34 1.58 0.66
C PRO A 100 -4.52 2.89 -0.12
N PHE A 101 -5.03 2.78 -1.34
CA PHE A 101 -5.40 3.92 -2.18
C PHE A 101 -6.85 3.75 -2.65
N ILE A 102 -7.77 4.53 -2.10
CA ILE A 102 -9.20 4.40 -2.38
C ILE A 102 -9.64 5.55 -3.27
N ILE A 103 -10.29 5.22 -4.38
CA ILE A 103 -10.83 6.20 -5.32
C ILE A 103 -12.33 6.04 -5.35
N ASP A 104 -13.03 6.99 -4.75
CA ASP A 104 -14.49 6.97 -4.71
C ASP A 104 -15.05 7.31 -6.10
N PRO A 105 -15.95 6.47 -6.66
CA PRO A 105 -16.60 6.78 -7.92
C PRO A 105 -17.49 8.01 -7.79
N LYS A 106 -17.62 8.81 -8.86
CA LYS A 106 -18.61 9.89 -8.91
C LYS A 106 -20.02 9.35 -8.73
N GLU A 107 -20.29 8.19 -9.35
CA GLU A 107 -21.56 7.50 -9.31
C GLU A 107 -21.41 6.11 -8.67
N PRO A 108 -21.51 6.01 -7.32
CA PRO A 108 -21.47 4.71 -6.64
C PRO A 108 -22.68 3.85 -7.00
N ILE A 109 -22.51 2.53 -7.03
CA ILE A 109 -23.60 1.59 -7.31
C ILE A 109 -24.60 1.56 -6.12
N PRO A 110 -25.86 1.09 -6.30
CA PRO A 110 -26.87 1.16 -5.26
C PRO A 110 -26.44 0.61 -3.89
N ILE A 111 -25.81 -0.58 -3.87
CA ILE A 111 -25.33 -1.19 -2.61
C ILE A 111 -24.23 -0.37 -1.92
N GLU A 112 -23.41 0.36 -2.67
CA GLU A 112 -22.37 1.22 -2.08
C GLU A 112 -22.98 2.42 -1.35
N LYS A 113 -24.16 2.89 -1.78
CA LYS A 113 -24.91 3.97 -1.12
C LYS A 113 -25.54 3.51 0.20
N GLU A 114 -25.73 2.21 0.37
CA GLU A 114 -26.26 1.61 1.61
C GLU A 114 -25.18 1.39 2.68
N VAL A 115 -23.89 1.44 2.31
CA VAL A 115 -22.76 1.15 3.22
C VAL A 115 -22.75 2.13 4.41
N THR A 116 -22.82 1.59 5.62
CA THR A 116 -22.74 2.36 6.88
C THR A 116 -21.34 2.29 7.51
N LYS A 117 -20.54 1.29 7.14
CA LYS A 117 -19.16 1.09 7.62
C LYS A 117 -18.28 0.59 6.49
N ASP A 118 -17.12 1.21 6.32
CA ASP A 118 -16.10 0.81 5.35
C ASP A 118 -14.80 0.47 6.08
N ALA A 119 -14.28 -0.74 5.87
CA ALA A 119 -13.10 -1.25 6.56
C ALA A 119 -12.09 -1.84 5.57
N ILE A 120 -10.82 -1.53 5.79
CA ILE A 120 -9.69 -1.97 4.96
C ILE A 120 -8.91 -3.05 5.70
N LEU A 121 -8.66 -4.16 5.01
CA LEU A 121 -7.91 -5.30 5.51
C LEU A 121 -6.79 -5.62 4.53
N MET A 122 -5.56 -5.27 4.91
CA MET A 122 -4.35 -5.59 4.15
C MET A 122 -3.68 -6.83 4.76
N PHE A 123 -3.62 -7.91 4.00
CA PHE A 123 -3.05 -9.18 4.44
C PHE A 123 -1.56 -9.24 4.11
N SER A 124 -0.77 -9.81 4.99
CA SER A 124 0.67 -10.00 4.77
C SER A 124 1.22 -11.18 5.55
N GLY A 125 2.24 -11.81 4.97
CA GLY A 125 3.08 -12.82 5.61
C GLY A 125 4.41 -12.24 6.05
N TRP A 126 5.04 -12.83 7.06
CA TRP A 126 6.31 -12.38 7.61
C TRP A 126 7.25 -13.55 7.89
N ASN A 127 8.52 -13.35 7.58
CA ASN A 127 9.61 -14.25 7.94
C ASN A 127 10.34 -13.70 9.18
N PRO A 128 10.14 -14.26 10.38
CA PRO A 128 10.78 -13.75 11.60
C PRO A 128 12.30 -13.86 11.58
N GLU A 129 12.89 -14.75 10.76
CA GLU A 129 14.35 -14.97 10.69
C GLU A 129 15.08 -13.72 10.17
N VAL A 130 14.43 -12.90 9.35
CA VAL A 130 14.99 -11.66 8.79
C VAL A 130 14.37 -10.40 9.42
N ALA A 131 13.69 -10.53 10.55
CA ALA A 131 12.95 -9.43 11.17
C ALA A 131 13.81 -8.23 11.56
N GLN A 132 15.11 -8.42 11.80
CA GLN A 132 16.03 -7.37 12.29
C GLN A 132 17.07 -6.91 11.27
N GLU A 133 17.03 -7.45 10.05
CA GLU A 133 18.05 -7.24 9.03
C GLU A 133 17.40 -6.76 7.74
N TYR A 134 17.78 -5.59 7.26
CA TYR A 134 17.38 -5.10 5.94
C TYR A 134 18.29 -5.69 4.84
N GLY A 135 17.80 -5.76 3.60
CA GLY A 135 18.53 -6.31 2.46
C GLY A 135 18.49 -7.85 2.40
N LYS A 136 17.57 -8.48 3.13
CA LYS A 136 17.44 -9.93 3.23
C LYS A 136 15.98 -10.36 3.20
N GLY A 137 15.77 -11.53 2.61
CA GLY A 137 14.50 -12.25 2.62
C GLY A 137 13.70 -12.09 1.33
N GLY A 138 12.62 -12.85 1.22
CA GLY A 138 11.75 -12.84 0.05
C GLY A 138 12.23 -13.78 -1.05
N HIS A 139 13.13 -14.73 -0.72
CA HIS A 139 13.59 -15.75 -1.65
C HIS A 139 12.69 -17.00 -1.59
N PRO A 140 12.56 -17.74 -2.71
CA PRO A 140 11.82 -19.00 -2.71
C PRO A 140 12.37 -19.99 -1.67
N GLY A 141 11.47 -20.66 -0.94
CA GLY A 141 11.82 -21.64 0.08
C GLY A 141 12.07 -21.08 1.47
N GLU A 142 12.14 -19.75 1.64
CA GLU A 142 12.19 -19.14 2.96
C GLU A 142 10.85 -19.29 3.71
N PRO A 143 10.88 -19.53 5.03
CA PRO A 143 9.67 -19.78 5.79
C PRO A 143 8.89 -18.48 6.07
N ILE A 144 7.61 -18.48 5.71
CA ILE A 144 6.64 -17.48 6.15
C ILE A 144 5.82 -18.08 7.29
N THR A 145 6.09 -17.67 8.53
CA THR A 145 5.50 -18.30 9.73
C THR A 145 4.60 -17.39 10.54
N TYR A 146 4.60 -16.08 10.25
CA TYR A 146 3.69 -15.11 10.85
C TYR A 146 2.79 -14.51 9.77
N PHE A 147 1.53 -14.29 10.14
CA PHE A 147 0.52 -13.70 9.26
C PHE A 147 -0.18 -12.56 9.98
N SER A 148 -0.56 -11.53 9.22
CA SER A 148 -1.12 -10.32 9.80
C SER A 148 -2.24 -9.71 8.96
N ILE A 149 -3.11 -8.97 9.63
CA ILE A 149 -4.03 -8.02 9.02
C ILE A 149 -3.58 -6.63 9.49
N ASN A 150 -3.32 -5.73 8.55
CA ASN A 150 -2.86 -4.37 8.82
C ASN A 150 -1.62 -4.33 9.74
N GLY A 151 -0.66 -5.24 9.50
CA GLY A 151 0.59 -5.31 10.25
C GLY A 151 0.49 -5.87 11.68
N LYS A 152 -0.68 -6.41 12.07
CA LYS A 152 -0.90 -7.04 13.38
C LYS A 152 -1.34 -8.49 13.23
N SER A 153 -0.70 -9.37 14.00
CA SER A 153 -1.15 -10.76 14.16
C SER A 153 -2.06 -10.87 15.37
N PHE A 154 -3.05 -11.74 15.34
CA PHE A 154 -3.87 -12.06 16.51
C PHE A 154 -2.96 -12.55 17.66
N PRO A 155 -3.17 -12.15 18.93
CA PRO A 155 -4.34 -11.45 19.49
C PRO A 155 -4.26 -9.92 19.46
N THR A 156 -3.27 -9.33 18.76
CA THR A 156 -3.04 -7.87 18.76
C THR A 156 -3.83 -7.12 17.68
N THR A 157 -4.58 -7.84 16.85
CA THR A 157 -5.57 -7.24 15.95
C THR A 157 -6.70 -6.59 16.75
N GLN A 158 -7.48 -5.73 16.10
CA GLN A 158 -8.62 -5.07 16.72
C GLN A 158 -9.92 -5.75 16.28
N PRO A 159 -10.94 -5.84 17.16
CA PRO A 159 -12.25 -6.35 16.79
C PRO A 159 -12.94 -5.38 15.84
N LEU A 160 -13.58 -5.90 14.80
CA LEU A 160 -14.48 -5.11 13.96
C LEU A 160 -15.84 -5.01 14.64
N ARG A 161 -16.15 -3.84 15.20
CA ARG A 161 -17.39 -3.61 15.95
C ARG A 161 -18.49 -3.07 15.03
N VAL A 162 -19.60 -3.79 14.97
CA VAL A 162 -20.81 -3.46 14.20
C VAL A 162 -22.05 -3.48 15.10
N LYS A 163 -23.13 -2.85 14.64
CA LYS A 163 -24.46 -2.93 15.25
C LYS A 163 -25.47 -3.52 14.28
N LYS A 164 -26.57 -4.08 14.81
CA LYS A 164 -27.69 -4.55 13.99
C LYS A 164 -28.16 -3.42 13.05
N GLY A 165 -28.28 -3.74 11.76
CA GLY A 165 -28.66 -2.80 10.72
C GLY A 165 -27.48 -2.14 9.99
N ASP A 166 -26.23 -2.36 10.41
CA ASP A 166 -25.08 -1.92 9.61
C ASP A 166 -24.97 -2.70 8.29
N VAL A 167 -24.57 -2.00 7.24
CA VAL A 167 -24.12 -2.59 5.96
C VAL A 167 -22.62 -2.34 5.87
N LEU A 168 -21.84 -3.41 5.98
CA LEU A 168 -20.40 -3.35 6.10
C LEU A 168 -19.74 -3.66 4.75
N ARG A 169 -18.89 -2.74 4.26
CA ARG A 169 -17.97 -2.98 3.16
C ARG A 169 -16.60 -3.38 3.71
N LEU A 170 -16.12 -4.54 3.29
CA LEU A 170 -14.76 -5.00 3.57
C LEU A 170 -13.92 -4.92 2.30
N ARG A 171 -12.84 -4.15 2.35
CA ARG A 171 -11.87 -4.01 1.27
C ARG A 171 -10.66 -4.89 1.58
N LEU A 172 -10.56 -6.02 0.89
CA LEU A 172 -9.48 -6.98 1.06
C LEU A 172 -8.35 -6.64 0.07
N ILE A 173 -7.13 -6.46 0.57
CA ILE A 173 -5.93 -6.18 -0.22
C ILE A 173 -4.84 -7.15 0.22
N ALA A 174 -4.07 -7.69 -0.72
CA ALA A 174 -2.98 -8.63 -0.47
C ALA A 174 -1.73 -8.21 -1.25
#